data_AF-A0AAE1DZF3-F1
#
_entry.id   AF-A0AAE1DZF3-F1
#
_cell.length_a   1.000
_cell.length_b   1.000
_cell.length_c   1.000
_cell.angle_alpha   90.00
_cell.angle_beta   90.00
_cell.angle_gamma   90.00
#
_symmetry.space_group_name_H-M   'P 1'
#
loop_
_entity.id
_entity.type
_entity.pdbx_description
1 polymer ?
#
loop_
_entity_poly.entity_id
_entity_poly.type
_entity_poly.pdbx_seq_one_letter_code
_entity_poly.pdbx_strand_id
1 'polypeptide(L)'
;MQQIEHGSPAQGQLVPGDQIIGIGHQSTRGLTHMEANSLIKGAGNVLHLTIVRGPSQDFSHIKPTGPIKFSPWKYNQQQNHY
;
A
#
# COMPACT_ATOMS: atom_id res chain seq x y z
N MET A 1 -9.15 -6.87 6.82
CA MET A 1 -8.59 -6.14 5.66
C MET A 1 -9.19 -4.74 5.69
N GLN A 2 -8.44 -3.72 6.12
CA GLN A 2 -9.00 -2.36 6.25
C GLN A 2 -8.78 -1.61 4.93
N GLN A 3 -9.87 -1.41 4.20
CA GLN A 3 -9.94 -0.81 2.87
C GLN A 3 -9.93 0.72 3.01
N ILE A 4 -9.08 1.40 2.24
CA ILE A 4 -9.08 2.87 2.16
C ILE A 4 -10.20 3.23 1.17
N GLU A 5 -11.27 3.86 1.68
CA GLU A 5 -12.45 4.20 0.88
C GLU A 5 -12.14 5.31 -0.14
N HIS A 6 -12.62 5.10 -1.37
CA HIS A 6 -12.36 5.99 -2.50
C HIS A 6 -13.05 7.36 -2.30
N GLY A 7 -12.26 8.43 -2.19
CA GLY A 7 -12.71 9.81 -1.97
C GLY A 7 -12.27 10.41 -0.62
N SER A 8 -11.54 9.67 0.21
CA SER A 8 -11.08 10.14 1.51
C SER A 8 -9.83 11.04 1.39
N PRO A 9 -9.58 11.99 2.32
CA PRO A 9 -8.35 12.81 2.32
C PRO A 9 -7.04 12.00 2.44
N ALA A 10 -7.13 10.69 2.71
CA ALA A 10 -6.00 9.77 2.66
C ALA A 10 -5.62 9.33 1.23
N GLN A 11 -6.46 9.58 0.23
CA GLN A 11 -6.27 9.13 -1.15
C GLN A 11 -4.98 9.69 -1.73
N GLY A 12 -4.01 8.81 -1.99
CA GLY A 12 -2.73 9.16 -2.61
C GLY A 12 -1.63 9.60 -1.62
N GLN A 13 -1.94 9.83 -0.34
CA GLN A 13 -0.93 10.14 0.68
C GLN A 13 -0.54 8.91 1.51
N LEU A 14 -1.53 8.06 1.84
CA LEU A 14 -1.34 6.82 2.57
C LEU A 14 -1.38 5.63 1.62
N VAL A 15 -0.41 4.73 1.75
CA VAL A 15 -0.40 3.47 1.01
C VAL A 15 -0.70 2.30 1.95
N PRO A 16 -1.30 1.20 1.45
CA PRO A 16 -1.45 -0.01 2.24
C PRO A 16 -0.11 -0.46 2.81
N GLY A 17 -0.04 -0.64 4.13
CA GLY A 17 1.18 -0.95 4.87
C GLY A 17 1.73 0.21 5.70
N ASP A 18 1.31 1.44 5.45
CA ASP A 18 1.67 2.58 6.31
C ASP A 18 1.03 2.47 7.69
N GLN A 19 1.80 2.82 8.72
CA GLN A 19 1.35 2.79 10.11
C GLN A 19 1.25 4.20 10.69
N ILE A 20 0.06 4.57 11.17
CA ILE A 20 -0.16 5.85 11.86
C ILE A 20 0.35 5.75 13.30
N ILE A 21 1.39 6.52 13.60
CA ILE A 21 2.02 6.58 14.93
C ILE A 21 1.68 7.86 15.70
N GLY A 22 1.06 8.84 15.05
CA GLY A 22 0.58 10.06 15.70
C GLY A 22 -0.62 10.69 14.99
N ILE A 23 -1.53 11.28 15.77
CA ILE A 23 -2.71 12.02 15.33
C ILE A 23 -2.63 13.41 15.96
N GLY A 24 -2.54 14.46 15.13
CA GLY A 24 -2.28 15.83 15.58
C GLY A 24 -0.94 15.95 16.30
N HIS A 25 -0.98 16.29 17.59
CA HIS A 25 0.19 16.38 18.48
C HIS A 25 0.33 15.18 19.44
N GLN A 26 -0.50 14.15 19.29
CA GLN A 26 -0.53 13.01 20.20
C GLN A 26 -0.03 11.73 19.53
N SER A 27 0.79 10.97 20.26
CA SER A 27 1.19 9.62 19.86
C SER A 27 -0.01 8.68 19.92
N THR A 28 -0.13 7.77 18.94
CA THR A 28 -1.17 6.74 18.95
C THR A 28 -0.89 5.60 19.91
N ARG A 29 0.35 5.48 20.41
CA ARG A 29 0.70 4.48 21.44
C ARG A 29 -0.09 4.72 22.71
N GLY A 30 -0.95 3.77 23.07
CA GLY A 30 -1.77 3.81 24.28
C GLY A 30 -3.11 4.53 24.13
N LEU A 31 -3.45 5.06 22.95
CA LEU A 31 -4.78 5.60 22.70
C LEU A 31 -5.79 4.46 22.56
N THR A 32 -6.92 4.60 23.22
CA THR A 32 -8.10 3.79 22.92
C THR A 32 -8.67 4.15 21.56
N HIS A 33 -9.42 3.22 20.97
CA HIS A 33 -10.07 3.46 19.68
C HIS A 33 -10.98 4.70 19.71
N MET A 34 -11.67 4.94 20.84
CA MET A 34 -12.56 6.09 20.98
C MET A 34 -11.80 7.42 21.08
N GLU A 35 -10.66 7.45 21.78
CA GLU A 35 -9.81 8.64 21.86
C GLU A 35 -9.23 8.99 20.49
N ALA A 36 -8.70 8.01 19.77
CA ALA A 36 -8.19 8.20 18.41
C ALA A 36 -9.29 8.77 17.49
N ASN A 37 -10.51 8.21 17.56
CA ASN A 37 -11.64 8.69 16.77
C ASN A 37 -12.06 10.13 17.14
N SER A 38 -12.00 10.47 18.43
CA SER A 38 -12.30 11.83 18.91
C SER A 38 -11.29 12.85 18.40
N LEU A 39 -10.01 12.50 18.36
CA LEU A 39 -8.95 13.36 17.80
C LEU A 39 -9.11 13.58 16.30
N ILE A 40 -9.44 12.52 15.55
CA ILE A 40 -9.68 12.60 14.11
C ILE A 40 -10.89 13.51 13.83
N LYS A 41 -11.99 13.34 14.57
CA LYS A 41 -13.21 14.15 14.41
C LYS A 41 -13.01 15.60 14.87
N GLY A 42 -12.21 15.83 15.92
CA GLY A 42 -11.95 17.15 16.48
C GLY A 42 -11.02 18.03 15.63
N ALA A 43 -10.23 17.46 14.73
CA ALA A 43 -9.31 18.20 13.86
C ALA A 43 -10.03 19.07 12.79
N GLY A 44 -11.33 18.87 12.58
CA GLY A 44 -12.10 19.66 11.62
C GLY A 44 -11.67 19.37 10.19
N ASN A 45 -11.25 20.41 9.45
CA ASN A 45 -10.96 20.30 8.01
C ASN A 45 -9.51 19.91 7.70
N VAL A 46 -8.59 20.02 8.67
CA VAL A 46 -7.16 19.73 8.49
C VAL A 46 -6.68 18.84 9.63
N LEU A 47 -6.21 17.64 9.29
CA LEU A 47 -5.66 16.69 10.24
C LEU A 47 -4.18 16.41 9.93
N HIS A 48 -3.33 16.62 10.92
CA HIS A 48 -1.91 16.29 10.84
C HIS A 48 -1.68 14.86 11.32
N LEU A 49 -1.02 14.03 10.52
CA LEU A 49 -0.74 12.64 10.86
C LEU A 49 0.76 12.38 10.81
N THR A 50 1.27 11.65 11.79
CA THR A 50 2.64 11.12 11.75
C THR A 50 2.58 9.64 11.41
N ILE A 51 3.31 9.24 10.37
CA ILE A 51 3.27 7.90 9.79
C ILE A 51 4.66 7.30 9.65
N VAL A 52 4.75 5.99 9.91
CA VAL A 52 5.89 5.16 9.50
C VAL A 52 5.52 4.51 8.18
N ARG A 53 6.35 4.71 7.15
CA ARG A 53 6.12 4.12 5.83
C ARG A 53 6.32 2.62 5.88
N GLY A 54 5.31 1.88 5.43
CA GLY A 54 5.38 0.44 5.28
C GLY A 54 6.31 0.04 4.15
N PRO A 55 6.72 -1.23 4.07
CA PRO A 55 7.43 -1.74 2.90
C PRO A 55 6.59 -1.49 1.65
N SER A 56 7.16 -0.82 0.66
CA SER A 56 6.48 -0.55 -0.60
C SER A 56 6.08 -1.87 -1.26
N GLN A 57 4.79 -2.01 -1.63
CA GLN A 57 4.33 -3.10 -2.50
C GLN A 57 4.81 -2.95 -3.96
N ASP A 58 5.78 -2.06 -4.21
CA ASP A 58 6.45 -1.97 -5.50
C ASP A 58 7.41 -3.16 -5.69
N PHE A 59 6.85 -4.23 -6.22
CA PHE A 59 7.55 -5.43 -6.64
C PHE A 59 8.13 -5.29 -8.06
N SER A 60 8.15 -4.09 -8.65
CA SER A 60 8.68 -3.91 -10.01
C SER A 60 10.17 -4.22 -10.12
N HIS A 61 10.91 -4.23 -9.02
CA HIS A 61 12.31 -4.70 -8.98
C HIS A 61 12.44 -6.23 -9.16
N ILE A 62 11.43 -7.02 -8.75
CA ILE A 62 11.44 -8.50 -8.88
C ILE A 62 10.77 -9.00 -10.16
N LYS A 63 10.28 -8.10 -11.04
CA LYS A 63 9.80 -8.51 -12.36
C LYS A 63 10.98 -9.01 -13.19
N PRO A 64 10.95 -10.24 -13.72
CA PRO A 64 11.99 -10.68 -14.64
C PRO A 64 11.98 -9.76 -15.86
N THR A 65 12.99 -8.91 -15.99
CA THR A 65 13.19 -7.96 -17.10
C THR A 65 13.70 -8.63 -18.38
N GLY A 66 13.86 -9.95 -18.38
CA GLY A 66 14.33 -10.72 -19.52
C GLY A 66 13.19 -11.50 -20.20
N PRO A 67 13.35 -11.85 -21.49
CA PRO A 67 12.44 -12.78 -22.15
C PRO A 67 12.42 -14.08 -21.34
N ILE A 68 11.21 -14.61 -21.08
CA ILE A 68 11.03 -15.88 -20.39
C ILE A 68 11.78 -16.95 -21.20
N LYS A 69 12.95 -17.36 -20.68
CA LYS A 69 13.88 -18.32 -21.31
C LYS A 69 13.25 -19.64 -21.72
N PHE A 70 12.08 -19.96 -21.17
CA PHE A 70 11.30 -21.13 -21.52
C PHE A 70 9.97 -20.68 -22.16
N SER A 71 9.91 -20.68 -23.48
CA SER A 71 8.69 -20.49 -24.26
C SER A 71 8.23 -21.86 -24.78
N PRO A 72 7.24 -22.53 -24.13
CA PRO A 72 6.87 -23.92 -24.43
C PRO A 72 6.40 -24.11 -25.89
N TRP A 73 5.87 -23.06 -26.50
CA TRP A 73 5.35 -23.07 -27.86
C TRP A 73 6.43 -23.06 -28.95
N LYS A 74 7.67 -22.66 -28.64
CA LYS A 74 8.78 -22.67 -29.61
C LYS A 74 9.26 -24.09 -29.94
N TYR A 75 9.07 -25.05 -29.03
CA TYR A 75 9.40 -26.45 -29.27
C TYR A 75 8.47 -27.12 -30.31
N ASN A 76 7.24 -26.63 -30.43
CA ASN A 76 6.24 -27.24 -31.30
C ASN A 76 6.40 -26.90 -32.79
N GLN A 77 7.20 -25.89 -33.15
CA GLN A 77 7.44 -25.54 -34.56
C GLN A 77 8.57 -26.35 -35.20
N GLN A 78 9.49 -26.93 -34.43
CA GLN A 78 10.61 -27.68 -35.00
C GLN A 78 10.23 -29.13 -35.37
N GLN A 79 9.14 -29.67 -34.81
CA GLN A 79 8.72 -31.05 -35.02
C GLN A 79 7.74 -31.28 -36.17
N ASN A 80 7.36 -30.25 -36.92
CA ASN A 80 6.42 -30.37 -38.05
C ASN A 80 7.08 -30.42 -39.44
N HIS A 81 8.38 -30.73 -39.52
CA HIS A 81 9.09 -30.93 -40.81
C HIS A 81 9.19 -32.42 -41.15
N TYR A 82 8.05 -33.04 -41.49
CA TYR A 82 8.01 -34.31 -42.22
C TYR A 82 7.46 -34.08 -43.63
#